data_AF-A0A2M8E232-F1
#
_entry.id   AF-A0A2M8E232-F1
#
_cell.length_a   1.000
_cell.length_b   1.000
_cell.length_c   1.000
_cell.angle_alpha   90.00
_cell.angle_beta   90.00
_cell.angle_gamma   90.00
#
_symmetry.space_group_name_H-M   'P 1'
#
loop_
_entity.id
_entity.type
_entity.pdbx_description
1 polymer ?
#
loop_
_entity_poly.entity_id
_entity_poly.type
_entity_poly.pdbx_seq_one_letter_code
_entity_poly.pdbx_strand_id
1 'polypeptide(L)' 'MKITSKGQVTIAQAVREQAGLHPNCDVDFEVRDNGEVLIRLVSPAPVASVRSAFERVRGSANAPQFKGMGTDEFMAFLRG' A
#
# COMPACT_ATOMS: atom_id res chain seq x y z
N MET A 1 10.05 19.87 -12.44
CA MET A 1 10.41 18.51 -12.90
C MET A 1 10.68 18.57 -14.39
N LYS A 2 11.65 17.80 -14.92
CA LYS A 2 11.88 17.69 -16.37
C LYS A 2 11.51 16.29 -16.82
N ILE A 3 10.95 16.18 -18.01
CA ILE A 3 10.73 14.89 -18.68
C ILE A 3 12.08 14.39 -19.22
N THR A 4 12.38 13.12 -19.05
CA THR A 4 13.58 12.51 -19.64
C THR A 4 13.38 12.27 -21.13
N SER A 5 14.45 11.98 -21.87
CA SER A 5 14.37 11.62 -23.30
C SER A 5 13.49 10.39 -23.59
N LYS A 6 13.29 9.54 -22.58
CA LYS A 6 12.42 8.36 -22.66
C LYS A 6 10.97 8.65 -22.26
N GLY A 7 10.60 9.90 -22.00
CA GLY A 7 9.24 10.28 -21.60
C GLY A 7 8.95 10.05 -20.12
N GLN A 8 9.95 9.76 -19.28
CA GLN A 8 9.73 9.54 -17.85
C GLN A 8 9.74 10.88 -17.08
N VAL A 9 8.88 11.01 -16.07
CA VAL A 9 8.86 12.16 -15.17
C VAL A 9 8.88 11.70 -13.73
N THR A 10 9.63 12.41 -12.88
CA THR A 10 9.63 12.16 -11.45
C THR A 10 8.41 12.83 -10.81
N ILE A 11 7.71 12.11 -9.94
CA ILE A 11 6.63 12.65 -9.09
C ILE A 11 7.22 12.99 -7.73
N ALA A 12 7.05 14.23 -7.26
CA ALA A 12 7.57 14.67 -5.97
C ALA A 12 6.94 13.86 -4.82
N GLN A 13 7.70 13.66 -3.74
CA GLN A 13 7.25 12.85 -2.60
C GLN A 13 5.89 13.27 -2.05
N ALA A 14 5.69 14.57 -1.80
CA ALA A 14 4.42 15.10 -1.28
C ALA A 14 3.22 14.76 -2.18
N VAL A 15 3.42 14.78 -3.51
CA VAL A 15 2.37 14.44 -4.47
C VAL A 15 2.10 12.93 -4.46
N ARG A 16 3.14 12.10 -4.38
CA ARG A 16 2.97 10.64 -4.29
C ARG A 16 2.19 10.23 -3.05
N GLU A 17 2.51 10.82 -1.91
CA GLU A 17 1.84 10.53 -0.63
C GLU A 17 0.37 10.95 -0.68
N GLN A 18 0.08 12.15 -1.19
CA GLN A 18 -1.31 12.62 -1.34
C GLN A 18 -2.11 11.79 -2.34
N ALA A 19 -1.47 11.31 -3.41
CA ALA A 19 -2.12 10.51 -4.45
C ALA A 19 -2.09 8.99 -4.18
N GLY A 20 -1.49 8.53 -3.08
CA GLY A 20 -1.35 7.09 -2.77
C GLY A 20 -0.44 6.31 -3.73
N LEU A 21 0.47 6.99 -4.43
CA LEU A 21 1.38 6.38 -5.41
C LEU A 21 2.59 5.78 -4.71
N HIS A 22 2.45 4.53 -4.28
CA HIS A 22 3.52 3.76 -3.64
C HIS A 22 4.45 3.10 -4.66
N PRO A 23 5.68 2.71 -4.26
CA PRO A 23 6.54 1.90 -5.11
C PRO A 23 5.83 0.63 -5.60
N ASN A 24 6.07 0.25 -6.86
CA ASN A 24 5.48 -0.95 -7.49
C ASN A 24 3.95 -0.93 -7.65
N CYS A 25 3.31 0.24 -7.61
CA CYS A 25 1.90 0.37 -7.99
C CYS A 25 1.76 0.51 -9.52
N ASP A 26 0.71 -0.10 -10.06
CA ASP A 26 0.30 0.09 -11.45
C ASP A 26 -0.56 1.36 -11.56
N VAL A 27 -0.29 2.16 -12.59
CA VAL A 27 -1.00 3.41 -12.86
C VAL A 27 -1.50 3.45 -14.30
N ASP A 28 -2.70 3.98 -14.47
CA ASP A 28 -3.29 4.33 -15.76
C ASP A 28 -3.18 5.83 -16.00
N PHE A 29 -3.02 6.18 -17.27
CA PHE A 29 -2.97 7.55 -17.75
C PHE A 29 -4.20 7.87 -18.57
N GLU A 30 -4.79 9.02 -18.31
CA GLU A 30 -5.91 9.55 -19.08
C GLU A 30 -5.61 10.99 -19.47
N VAL A 31 -5.82 11.31 -20.74
CA VAL A 31 -5.73 12.69 -21.23
C VAL A 31 -7.15 13.23 -21.32
N ARG A 32 -7.44 14.26 -20.55
CA ARG A 32 -8.73 14.96 -20.60
C ARG A 32 -8.79 15.92 -21.79
N ASP A 33 -10.00 16.30 -22.17
CA ASP A 33 -10.24 17.22 -23.30
C ASP A 33 -9.59 18.61 -23.11
N ASN A 34 -9.34 19.01 -21.86
CA ASN A 34 -8.63 20.25 -21.52
C ASN A 34 -7.09 20.13 -21.61
N GLY A 35 -6.57 18.97 -22.01
CA GLY A 35 -5.14 18.69 -22.12
C GLY A 35 -4.46 18.28 -20.80
N GLU A 36 -5.22 18.12 -19.72
CA GLU A 36 -4.68 17.60 -18.45
C GLU A 36 -4.40 16.10 -18.54
N VAL A 37 -3.29 15.67 -17.94
CA VAL A 37 -2.96 14.26 -17.78
C VAL A 37 -3.34 13.83 -16.36
N LEU A 38 -4.33 12.94 -16.26
CA LEU A 38 -4.65 12.24 -15.02
C LEU A 38 -3.84 10.96 -14.88
N ILE A 39 -3.41 10.71 -13.66
CA ILE A 39 -2.79 9.45 -13.25
C ILE A 39 -3.73 8.80 -12.25
N ARG A 40 -4.20 7.59 -12.54
CA ARG A 40 -5.10 6.81 -11.69
C ARG A 40 -4.39 5.52 -11.27
N LEU A 41 -4.59 5.08 -10.03
CA LEU A 41 -4.15 3.75 -9.60
C LEU A 41 -5.04 2.69 -10.27
N VAL A 42 -4.45 1.73 -10.98
CA VAL A 42 -5.18 0.64 -11.68
C VAL A 42 -5.78 -0.34 -10.68
N SER A 43 -5.09 -0.51 -9.56
CA SER A 43 -5.58 -1.20 -8.39
C SER A 43 -4.93 -0.55 -7.18
N PRO A 44 -5.64 -0.37 -6.05
CA PRO A 44 -4.92 -0.14 -4.81
C PRO A 44 -3.91 -1.27 -4.71
N ALA A 45 -2.62 -0.93 -4.54
CA ALA A 45 -1.63 -1.94 -4.20
C ALA A 45 -2.26 -2.82 -3.13
N PRO A 46 -2.04 -4.15 -3.13
CA PRO A 46 -2.41 -4.94 -1.99
C PRO A 46 -1.54 -4.43 -0.84
N VAL A 47 -2.01 -3.39 -0.17
CA VAL A 47 -1.95 -3.33 1.26
C VAL A 47 -2.45 -4.71 1.62
N ALA A 48 -1.52 -5.59 2.02
CA ALA A 48 -1.83 -6.59 3.00
C ALA A 48 -2.40 -5.76 4.14
N SER A 49 -3.69 -5.48 4.00
CA SER A 49 -4.35 -4.46 4.77
C SER A 49 -4.17 -4.94 6.18
N VAL A 50 -3.88 -4.02 7.08
CA VAL A 50 -3.86 -4.33 8.51
C VAL A 50 -5.10 -5.18 8.85
N ARG A 51 -6.23 -4.97 8.16
CA ARG A 51 -7.41 -5.83 8.12
C ARG A 51 -7.17 -7.29 7.67
N SER A 52 -6.53 -7.57 6.54
CA SER A 52 -6.15 -8.94 6.13
C SER A 52 -5.17 -9.62 7.10
N ALA A 53 -4.24 -8.85 7.68
CA ALA A 53 -3.40 -9.35 8.77
C ALA A 53 -4.30 -9.72 9.96
N PHE A 54 -5.16 -8.81 10.41
CA PHE A 54 -6.15 -9.05 11.47
C PHE A 54 -7.09 -10.23 11.18
N GLU A 55 -7.51 -10.43 9.93
CA GLU A 55 -8.36 -11.56 9.53
C GLU A 55 -7.65 -12.91 9.69
N ARG A 56 -6.34 -13.00 9.35
CA ARG A 56 -5.56 -14.23 9.57
C ARG A 56 -5.39 -14.60 11.04
N VAL A 57 -5.36 -13.60 11.92
CA VAL A 57 -5.20 -13.79 13.37
C VAL A 57 -6.51 -13.73 14.16
N ARG A 58 -7.64 -13.48 13.49
CA ARG A 58 -8.95 -13.41 14.12
C ARG A 58 -9.34 -14.80 14.63
N GLY A 59 -9.54 -14.92 15.95
CA GLY A 59 -9.87 -16.19 16.61
C GLY A 59 -8.66 -17.06 16.95
N SER A 60 -7.44 -16.65 16.58
CA SER A 60 -6.23 -17.41 16.90
C SER A 60 -5.81 -17.25 18.36
N ALA A 61 -6.24 -16.19 19.07
CA ALA A 61 -5.81 -15.92 20.46
C ALA A 61 -6.09 -17.05 21.47
N ASN A 62 -7.10 -17.90 21.20
CA ASN A 62 -7.42 -19.08 22.03
C ASN A 62 -6.82 -20.38 21.48
N ALA A 63 -6.09 -20.33 20.37
CA ALA A 63 -5.48 -21.52 19.81
C ALA A 63 -4.38 -22.02 20.74
N PRO A 64 -4.20 -23.34 20.90
CA PRO A 64 -3.26 -23.92 21.86
C PRO A 64 -1.84 -23.37 21.74
N GLN A 65 -1.42 -22.98 20.53
CA GLN A 65 -0.10 -22.41 20.27
C GLN A 65 0.15 -21.02 20.90
N PHE A 66 -0.88 -20.28 21.33
CA PHE A 66 -0.73 -18.98 22.01
C PHE A 66 -0.91 -19.08 23.52
N LYS A 67 -1.19 -20.29 24.04
CA LYS A 67 -1.40 -20.52 25.47
C LYS A 67 -0.06 -20.43 26.21
N GLY A 68 0.18 -19.31 26.89
CA GLY A 68 1.42 -19.01 27.60
C GLY A 68 2.30 -17.96 26.93
N MET A 69 1.88 -17.41 25.79
CA MET A 69 2.60 -16.32 25.11
C MET A 69 2.39 -14.99 25.87
N GLY A 70 3.47 -14.22 26.04
CA GLY A 70 3.41 -12.90 26.66
C GLY A 70 2.81 -11.84 25.74
N THR A 71 2.37 -10.70 26.30
CA THR A 71 1.80 -9.57 25.53
C THR A 71 2.76 -9.09 24.45
N ASP A 72 4.06 -8.98 24.73
CA ASP A 72 5.03 -8.46 23.77
C ASP A 72 5.29 -9.41 22.60
N GLU A 73 5.38 -10.72 22.89
CA GLU A 73 5.52 -11.77 21.88
C GLU A 73 4.27 -11.86 20.99
N PHE A 74 3.09 -11.72 21.60
CA PHE A 74 1.83 -11.68 20.88
C PHE A 74 1.75 -10.45 19.96
N MET A 75 2.14 -9.28 20.47
CA MET A 75 2.18 -8.04 19.70
C MET A 75 3.25 -8.08 18.59
N ALA A 76 4.37 -8.78 18.77
CA ALA A 76 5.35 -9.02 17.72
C ALA A 76 4.78 -9.90 16.60
N PHE A 77 4.12 -11.01 16.95
CA PHE A 77 3.46 -11.90 15.99
C PHE A 77 2.38 -11.19 15.15
N LEU A 78 1.58 -10.31 15.78
CA LEU A 78 0.55 -9.54 15.08
C LEU A 78 1.11 -8.52 14.09
N ARG A 79 2.34 -8.02 14.33
CA ARG A 79 2.97 -6.99 13.49
C ARG A 79 3.71 -7.56 12.29
N GLY A 80 4.04 -8.87 12.29
CA GLY A 80 4.78 -9.54 11.21
C GLY A 80 6.26 -9.24 11.28
#